data_AF-A0A5K0Y5Y2-F1
#
_entry.id   AF-A0A5K0Y5Y2-F1
#
_cell.length_a   1.000
_cell.length_b   1.000
_cell.length_c   1.000
_cell.angle_alpha   90.00
_cell.angle_beta   90.00
_cell.angle_gamma   90.00
#
_symmetry.space_group_name_H-M   'P 1'
#
loop_
_entity.id
_entity.type
_entity.pdbx_description
1 polymer ?
#
loop_
_entity_poly.entity_id
_entity_poly.type
_entity_poly.pdbx_seq_one_letter_code
_entity_poly.pdbx_strand_id
1 'polypeptide(L)'
;FGILLLEVFTGRKPTEEQFDGDFSLRQWGAEAFPVAISDAIASHVLNKSDTTPTERSAAMNELLVMIMEIGLSCSRVSPNERMDMKVVVVGLRRIR
;
A
#
# COMPACT_ATOMS: atom_id res chain seq x y z
N PHE A 1 -2.33 10.49 6.77
CA PHE A 1 -1.18 9.57 6.67
C PHE A 1 -1.51 8.33 5.83
N GLY A 2 -2.52 7.52 6.21
CA GLY A 2 -2.85 6.29 5.47
C GLY A 2 -3.05 6.49 3.96
N ILE A 3 -3.86 7.47 3.55
CA ILE A 3 -4.08 7.78 2.13
C ILE A 3 -2.80 8.17 1.40
N LEU A 4 -1.92 8.98 2.01
CA LEU A 4 -0.64 9.36 1.41
C LEU A 4 0.26 8.13 1.21
N LEU A 5 0.26 7.20 2.16
CA LEU A 5 1.03 5.96 2.04
C LEU A 5 0.51 5.11 0.88
N LEU A 6 -0.82 4.97 0.76
CA LEU A 6 -1.44 4.28 -0.37
C LEU A 6 -1.10 4.96 -1.70
N GLU A 7 -1.22 6.29 -1.79
CA GLU A 7 -0.90 7.06 -2.99
C GLU A 7 0.55 6.85 -3.45
N VAL A 8 1.52 6.94 -2.53
CA VAL A 8 2.94 6.79 -2.85
C VAL A 8 3.26 5.41 -3.40
N PHE A 9 2.74 4.35 -2.78
CA PHE A 9 3.10 2.98 -3.17
C PHE A 9 2.26 2.45 -4.32
N THR A 10 1.03 2.91 -4.49
CA THR A 10 0.21 2.52 -5.64
C THR A 10 0.49 3.35 -6.89
N GLY A 11 1.10 4.53 -6.74
CA GLY A 11 1.30 5.50 -7.81
C GLY A 11 0.00 6.18 -8.27
N ARG A 12 -1.10 5.98 -7.53
CA ARG A 12 -2.43 6.48 -7.89
C ARG A 12 -2.83 7.66 -7.02
N LYS A 13 -3.33 8.73 -7.63
CA LYS A 13 -3.81 9.89 -6.88
C LYS A 13 -5.21 9.62 -6.33
N PRO A 14 -5.51 9.99 -5.07
CA PRO A 14 -6.85 9.86 -4.50
C PRO A 14 -7.93 10.65 -5.26
N THR A 15 -7.52 11.58 -6.13
CA THR A 15 -8.38 12.47 -6.93
C THR A 15 -8.42 12.08 -8.41
N GLU A 16 -7.93 10.90 -8.79
CA GLU A 16 -8.15 10.37 -10.15
C GLU A 16 -9.64 10.21 -10.43
N GLU A 17 -10.07 10.41 -11.68
CA GLU A 17 -11.48 10.34 -12.07
C GLU A 17 -12.15 9.01 -11.73
N GLN A 18 -11.38 7.90 -11.72
CA GLN A 18 -11.86 6.58 -11.32
C GLN A 18 -12.23 6.47 -9.83
N PHE A 19 -11.79 7.42 -8.99
CA PHE A 19 -12.10 7.44 -7.56
C PHE A 19 -13.14 8.52 -7.28
N ASP A 20 -14.40 8.20 -7.53
CA ASP A 20 -15.54 9.07 -7.31
C ASP A 20 -16.59 8.44 -6.38
N GLY A 21 -17.46 9.28 -5.83
CA GLY A 21 -18.56 8.86 -4.96
C GLY A 21 -18.11 7.91 -3.83
N ASP A 22 -18.60 6.67 -3.90
CA ASP A 22 -18.37 5.63 -2.89
C ASP A 22 -17.12 4.77 -3.15
N PHE A 23 -16.41 4.99 -4.26
CA PHE A 23 -15.20 4.24 -4.61
C PHE A 23 -13.96 5.11 -4.46
N SER A 24 -13.24 4.96 -3.35
CA SER A 24 -11.99 5.70 -3.12
C SER A 24 -10.75 4.83 -3.33
N LEU A 25 -9.58 5.46 -3.40
CA LEU A 25 -8.28 4.79 -3.36
C LEU A 25 -8.16 3.77 -2.20
N ARG A 26 -8.82 4.04 -1.07
CA ARG A 26 -8.88 3.09 0.04
C ARG A 26 -9.70 1.84 -0.30
N GLN A 27 -10.88 1.99 -0.91
CA GLN A 27 -11.70 0.83 -1.34
C GLN A 27 -10.91 -0.01 -2.34
N TRP A 28 -10.33 0.63 -3.36
CA TRP A 28 -9.47 -0.04 -4.33
C TRP A 28 -8.32 -0.80 -3.65
N GLY A 29 -7.61 -0.15 -2.72
CA GLY A 29 -6.53 -0.77 -1.98
C GLY A 29 -6.99 -1.95 -1.11
N ALA A 30 -8.20 -1.90 -0.53
CA ALA A 30 -8.75 -2.98 0.27
C ALA A 30 -9.19 -4.18 -0.58
N GLU A 31 -9.76 -3.93 -1.77
CA GLU A 31 -10.22 -4.97 -2.70
C GLU A 31 -9.06 -5.64 -3.45
N ALA A 32 -8.02 -4.88 -3.79
CA ALA A 32 -6.83 -5.40 -4.45
C ALA A 32 -5.90 -6.19 -3.49
N PHE A 33 -6.10 -6.09 -2.18
CA PHE A 33 -5.22 -6.66 -1.17
C PHE A 33 -5.55 -8.12 -0.82
N PRO A 34 -4.54 -9.00 -0.63
CA PRO A 34 -3.12 -8.84 -0.96
C PRO A 34 -2.76 -9.26 -2.41
N VAL A 35 -3.69 -9.89 -3.12
CA VAL A 35 -3.42 -10.69 -4.32
C VAL A 35 -3.06 -9.86 -5.57
N ALA A 36 -3.71 -8.71 -5.79
CA ALA A 36 -3.53 -7.90 -7.01
C ALA A 36 -2.51 -6.77 -6.85
N ILE A 37 -2.13 -6.45 -5.61
CA ILE A 37 -1.19 -5.37 -5.27
C ILE A 37 0.25 -5.73 -5.67
N SER A 38 0.65 -6.99 -5.52
CA SER A 38 1.96 -7.49 -5.99
C SER A 38 2.19 -7.10 -7.46
N ASP A 39 1.25 -7.48 -8.33
CA ASP A 39 1.45 -7.35 -9.78
C ASP A 39 1.23 -5.92 -10.28
N ALA A 40 0.30 -5.18 -9.69
CA ALA A 40 0.04 -3.78 -10.05
C ALA A 40 1.16 -2.83 -9.58
N ILE A 41 1.68 -3.02 -8.37
CA ILE A 41 2.70 -2.14 -7.78
C ILE A 41 4.11 -2.52 -8.22
N ALA A 42 4.37 -3.81 -8.49
CA ALA A 42 5.64 -4.29 -9.04
C ALA A 42 6.12 -3.46 -10.23
N SER A 43 5.23 -3.11 -11.17
CA SER A 43 5.62 -2.35 -12.37
C SER A 43 6.12 -0.92 -12.07
N HIS A 44 5.59 -0.29 -11.02
CA HIS A 44 5.93 1.09 -10.64
C HIS A 44 7.19 1.16 -9.75
N VAL A 45 7.41 0.13 -8.91
CA VAL A 45 8.52 0.09 -7.95
C VAL A 45 9.76 -0.64 -8.51
N LEU A 46 9.59 -1.66 -9.36
CA LEU A 46 10.68 -2.53 -9.85
C LEU A 46 11.43 -2.01 -11.07
N ASN A 47 11.09 -0.84 -11.60
CA ASN A 47 11.64 -0.32 -12.87
C ASN A 47 13.14 0.11 -12.82
N LYS A 48 13.95 -0.43 -11.89
CA LYS A 48 15.36 -0.03 -11.68
C LYS A 48 16.37 -1.12 -11.29
N SER A 49 16.11 -2.44 -11.41
CA SER A 49 17.20 -3.39 -11.15
C SER A 49 17.22 -4.66 -12.00
N ASP A 50 18.29 -4.80 -12.79
CA ASP A 50 18.74 -6.02 -13.46
C ASP A 50 19.25 -7.07 -12.46
N THR A 51 18.37 -7.73 -11.72
CA THR A 51 18.82 -8.86 -10.88
C THR A 51 17.71 -9.88 -10.66
N THR A 52 18.14 -11.11 -10.42
CA THR A 52 17.39 -12.36 -10.65
C THR A 52 15.96 -12.41 -10.07
N PRO A 53 14.99 -13.02 -10.77
CA PRO A 53 13.58 -12.58 -10.71
C PRO A 53 12.75 -13.12 -9.54
N THR A 54 13.18 -14.17 -8.83
CA THR A 54 12.25 -14.98 -8.02
C THR A 54 12.23 -14.65 -6.52
N GLU A 55 13.38 -14.60 -5.85
CA GLU A 55 13.43 -14.38 -4.39
C GLU A 55 13.26 -12.91 -4.00
N ARG A 56 13.83 -12.00 -4.80
CA ARG A 56 13.66 -10.55 -4.60
C ARG A 56 12.21 -10.10 -4.78
N SER A 57 11.50 -10.74 -5.71
CA SER A 57 10.07 -10.49 -5.95
C SER A 57 9.23 -10.87 -4.73
N ALA A 58 9.49 -12.04 -4.13
CA ALA A 58 8.78 -12.50 -2.93
C ALA A 58 9.01 -11.57 -1.72
N ALA A 59 10.26 -11.22 -1.42
CA ALA A 59 10.58 -10.30 -0.33
C ALA A 59 9.97 -8.90 -0.54
N MET A 60 9.99 -8.38 -1.78
CA MET A 60 9.36 -7.11 -2.11
C MET A 60 7.83 -7.16 -1.92
N ASN A 61 7.21 -8.27 -2.29
CA ASN A 61 5.78 -8.49 -2.08
C ASN A 61 5.42 -8.50 -0.60
N GLU A 62 6.22 -9.12 0.26
CA GLU A 62 6.01 -9.07 1.71
C GLU A 62 6.09 -7.64 2.25
N LEU A 63 7.05 -6.83 1.78
CA LEU A 63 7.15 -5.41 2.15
C LEU A 63 5.92 -4.62 1.71
N LEU A 64 5.47 -4.81 0.46
CA LEU A 64 4.28 -4.14 -0.08
C LEU A 64 3.02 -4.53 0.68
N VAL A 65 2.88 -5.81 1.05
CA VAL A 65 1.77 -6.28 1.89
C VAL A 65 1.77 -5.53 3.23
N MET A 66 2.89 -5.48 3.94
CA MET A 66 3.00 -4.76 5.21
C MET A 66 2.69 -3.26 5.08
N ILE A 67 3.18 -2.62 4.02
CA ILE A 67 2.93 -1.20 3.75
C ILE A 67 1.43 -0.96 3.52
N MET A 68 0.78 -1.81 2.73
CA MET A 68 -0.64 -1.67 2.40
C MET A 68 -1.52 -1.93 3.62
N GLU A 69 -1.19 -2.90 4.46
CA GLU A 69 -1.87 -3.12 5.75
C GLU A 69 -1.80 -1.89 6.66
N ILE A 70 -0.62 -1.28 6.77
CA ILE A 70 -0.45 -0.02 7.53
C ILE A 70 -1.27 1.10 6.89
N GLY A 71 -1.22 1.26 5.57
CA GLY A 71 -1.94 2.29 4.83
C GLY A 71 -3.46 2.18 5.01
N LEU A 72 -4.02 0.97 4.89
CA LEU A 72 -5.43 0.66 5.08
C LEU A 72 -5.87 0.86 6.54
N SER A 73 -5.05 0.43 7.50
CA SER A 73 -5.33 0.60 8.92
C SER A 73 -5.30 2.07 9.34
N CYS A 74 -4.39 2.87 8.78
CA CYS A 74 -4.31 4.30 9.04
C CYS A 74 -5.41 5.13 8.34
N SER A 75 -6.07 4.57 7.32
CA SER A 75 -7.08 5.26 6.51
C SER A 75 -8.51 4.85 6.84
N ARG A 76 -8.75 4.07 7.90
CA ARG A 76 -10.11 3.74 8.35
C ARG A 76 -10.98 4.99 8.53
N VAL A 77 -12.24 4.88 8.13
CA VAL A 77 -13.21 5.99 8.16
C VAL A 77 -13.39 6.47 9.60
N SER A 78 -13.69 5.53 10.51
CA SER A 78 -13.82 5.82 11.94
C SER A 78 -12.45 6.16 12.54
N PRO A 79 -12.29 7.34 13.19
CA PRO A 79 -11.04 7.73 13.85
C PRO A 79 -10.57 6.73 14.91
N ASN A 80 -11.51 6.14 15.66
CA ASN A 80 -11.21 5.21 16.76
C ASN A 80 -10.70 3.86 16.29
N GLU A 81 -10.89 3.53 15.02
CA GLU A 81 -10.40 2.28 14.46
C GLU A 81 -9.03 2.46 13.78
N ARG A 82 -8.55 3.70 13.63
CA ARG A 82 -7.25 3.96 13.00
C ARG A 82 -6.13 3.46 13.90
N MET A 83 -5.12 2.86 13.29
CA MET A 83 -3.92 2.42 13.99
C MET A 83 -3.24 3.59 14.69
N ASP A 84 -2.85 3.40 15.96
CA ASP A 84 -2.11 4.42 16.72
C ASP A 84 -0.77 4.73 16.05
N MET A 85 -0.43 6.00 15.90
CA MET A 85 0.80 6.41 15.20
C MET A 85 2.09 5.88 15.85
N LYS A 86 2.10 5.58 17.15
CA LYS A 86 3.22 4.92 17.82
C LYS A 86 3.41 3.49 17.29
N VAL A 87 2.32 2.78 17.03
CA VAL A 87 2.32 1.44 16.43
C VAL A 87 2.74 1.53 14.95
N VAL A 88 2.24 2.53 14.23
CA VAL A 88 2.63 2.79 12.83
C VAL A 88 4.14 2.95 12.70
N VAL A 89 4.77 3.76 13.56
CA VAL A 89 6.23 3.96 13.53
C VAL A 89 6.99 2.65 13.76
N VAL A 90 6.52 1.79 14.67
CA VAL A 90 7.13 0.48 14.91
C VAL A 90 6.98 -0.43 13.69
N GLY A 91 5.80 -0.44 13.06
CA GLY A 91 5.54 -1.21 11.84
C GLY A 91 6.44 -0.77 10.68
N LEU A 92 6.52 0.53 10.42
CA LEU A 92 7.35 1.09 9.35
C LEU A 92 8.84 0.80 9.54
N ARG A 93 9.35 0.77 10.78
CA ARG A 93 10.75 0.41 11.05
C ARG A 93 11.10 -1.05 10.73
N ARG A 94 10.11 -1.92 10.57
CA ARG A 94 10.31 -3.33 10.19
C ARG A 94 10.41 -3.52 8.67
N ILE A 95 9.93 -2.55 7.90
CA ILE A 95 10.04 -2.50 6.44
C ILE A 95 11.45 -1.92 6.15
N ARG A 96 12.36 -2.76 5.65
CA ARG A 96 13.80 -2.47 5.61
C ARG A 96 14.35 -2.41 4.18
#